data_AF-A0A0F7PBV9-F1
#
_entry.id   AF-A0A0F7PBV9-F1
#
_cell.length_a   1.000
_cell.length_b   1.000
_cell.length_c   1.000
_cell.angle_alpha   90.00
_cell.angle_beta   90.00
_cell.angle_gamma   90.00
#
_symmetry.space_group_name_H-M   'P 1'
#
loop_
_entity.id
_entity.type
_entity.pdbx_description
1 polymer ?
#
loop_
_entity_poly.entity_id
_entity_poly.type
_entity_poly.pdbx_seq_one_letter_code
_entity_poly.pdbx_strand_id
1 'polypeptide(L)' 'MSDWKYDLDEVGPEGEDEQEQLPPVEKGTPQFENVVFVLVGVGGAMYVLATLLGLA' A
#
# COMPACT_ATOMS: atom_id res chain seq x y z
N MET A 1 -16.61 -11.90 27.55
CA MET A 1 -16.92 -12.03 26.13
C MET A 1 -16.68 -10.66 25.54
N SER A 2 -15.68 -10.54 24.67
CA SER A 2 -15.21 -9.28 24.10
C SER A 2 -16.32 -8.62 23.30
N ASP A 3 -16.41 -7.29 23.42
CA ASP A 3 -17.38 -6.40 22.76
C ASP A 3 -17.09 -6.25 21.25
N TRP A 4 -16.79 -7.37 20.61
CA TRP A 4 -16.43 -7.45 19.20
C TRP A 4 -17.67 -7.79 18.40
N LYS A 5 -17.83 -7.10 17.29
CA LYS A 5 -19.04 -7.17 16.46
C LYS A 5 -19.19 -8.53 15.75
N TYR A 6 -18.09 -9.25 15.56
CA TYR A 6 -18.02 -10.49 14.78
C TYR A 6 -17.20 -11.54 15.51
N ASP A 7 -17.58 -12.80 15.35
CA ASP A 7 -16.88 -13.95 15.91
C ASP A 7 -15.67 -14.38 15.01
N LEU A 8 -14.78 -15.23 15.55
CA LEU A 8 -13.52 -15.61 14.89
C LEU A 8 -13.72 -16.40 13.58
N ASP A 9 -14.82 -17.14 13.50
CA ASP A 9 -15.32 -17.88 12.34
C ASP A 9 -16.06 -16.99 11.34
N GLU A 10 -16.22 -15.69 11.60
CA GLU A 10 -16.82 -14.74 10.65
C GLU A 10 -15.75 -13.88 9.94
N VAL A 11 -14.53 -13.77 10.50
CA VAL A 11 -13.50 -12.84 9.99
C VAL A 11 -12.08 -13.41 9.94
N GLY A 12 -11.93 -14.73 10.10
CA GLY A 12 -10.64 -15.44 10.06
C GLY A 12 -10.44 -16.29 8.80
N PRO A 13 -9.25 -16.90 8.62
CA PRO A 13 -8.99 -17.85 7.53
C PRO A 13 -9.82 -19.14 7.64
N GLU A 14 -10.43 -19.38 8.80
CA GLU A 14 -11.37 -20.46 9.10
C GLU A 14 -12.83 -20.03 8.85
N GLY A 15 -13.05 -18.76 8.49
CA GLY A 15 -14.39 -18.24 8.27
C GLY A 15 -14.99 -18.79 6.98
N GLU A 16 -16.32 -18.92 6.96
CA GLU A 16 -17.01 -19.35 5.76
C GLU A 16 -16.71 -18.33 4.65
N ASP A 17 -15.88 -18.75 3.68
CA ASP A 17 -15.66 -18.02 2.44
C ASP A 17 -16.98 -18.03 1.66
N GLU A 18 -17.92 -17.17 2.04
CA GLU A 18 -18.76 -16.55 1.04
C GLU A 18 -17.78 -15.84 0.10
N GLN A 19 -17.41 -16.54 -0.97
CA GLN A 19 -16.70 -15.99 -2.11
C GLN A 19 -17.62 -14.95 -2.76
N GLU A 20 -17.96 -13.88 -2.04
CA GLU A 20 -18.34 -12.62 -2.63
C GLU A 20 -17.19 -12.33 -3.59
N GLN A 21 -17.49 -12.45 -4.87
CA GLN A 21 -16.60 -12.13 -5.96
C GLN A 21 -16.27 -10.65 -5.79
N LEU A 22 -15.29 -10.34 -4.94
CA LEU A 22 -14.88 -8.98 -4.68
C LEU A 22 -14.51 -8.40 -6.04
N PRO A 23 -15.08 -7.26 -6.43
CA PRO A 23 -14.79 -6.67 -7.71
C PRO A 23 -13.27 -6.50 -7.84
N PRO A 24 -12.70 -6.72 -9.04
CA PRO A 24 -11.27 -6.51 -9.26
C PRO A 24 -10.85 -5.14 -8.74
N VAL A 25 -9.76 -5.08 -7.97
CA VAL A 25 -9.22 -3.82 -7.45
C VAL A 25 -9.05 -2.84 -8.61
N GLU A 26 -9.75 -1.70 -8.53
CA GLU A 26 -9.67 -0.69 -9.56
C GLU A 26 -8.24 -0.13 -9.60
N LYS A 27 -7.64 -0.12 -10.78
CA LYS A 27 -6.32 0.47 -10.97
C LYS A 27 -6.46 1.99 -10.81
N GLY A 28 -5.97 2.53 -9.71
CA GLY A 28 -5.86 3.97 -9.53
C GLY A 28 -5.00 4.59 -10.64
N THR A 29 -5.46 5.70 -11.20
CA THR A 29 -4.62 6.51 -12.10
C THR A 29 -3.80 7.48 -11.24
N PRO A 30 -2.46 7.52 -11.39
CA PRO A 30 -1.65 8.43 -10.61
C PRO A 30 -2.03 9.88 -10.92
N GLN A 31 -2.37 10.65 -9.89
CA GLN A 31 -2.56 12.09 -10.03
C GLN A 31 -1.21 12.79 -10.23
N PHE A 32 -1.19 13.84 -11.03
CA PHE A 32 0.03 14.56 -11.40
C PHE A 32 0.78 15.08 -10.16
N GLU A 33 0.04 15.58 -9.18
CA GLU A 33 0.54 16.07 -7.90
C GLU A 33 1.34 14.99 -7.17
N ASN A 34 0.82 13.75 -7.17
CA ASN A 34 1.47 12.63 -6.49
C ASN A 34 2.74 12.17 -7.22
N VAL A 35 2.77 12.27 -8.55
CA VAL A 35 3.97 11.93 -9.35
C VAL A 35 5.13 12.86 -9.02
N VAL A 36 4.87 14.15 -8.82
CA VAL A 36 5.92 15.13 -8.47
C VAL A 36 6.61 14.75 -7.16
N PHE A 37 5.85 14.44 -6.11
CA PHE A 37 6.42 14.08 -4.81
C PHE A 37 7.22 12.78 -4.87
N VAL A 38 6.77 11.79 -5.65
CA VAL A 38 7.53 10.55 -5.88
C VAL A 38 8.87 10.85 -6.56
N LEU A 39 8.87 11.67 -7.61
CA LEU A 39 10.09 12.04 -8.33
C LEU A 39 11.06 12.82 -7.43
N VAL A 40 10.57 13.74 -6.60
CA VAL A 40 11.39 14.45 -5.61
C VAL A 40 12.00 13.47 -4.61
N GLY A 41 11.22 12.52 -4.11
CA GLY A 41 11.72 11.47 -3.20
C GLY A 41 12.81 10.61 -3.83
N VAL A 42 12.58 10.13 -5.05
CA VAL A 42 13.57 9.35 -5.81
C VAL A 42 14.84 10.17 -6.08
N GLY A 43 14.70 11.42 -6.52
CA GLY A 43 15.82 12.32 -6.76
C GLY A 43 16.63 12.59 -5.49
N GLY A 44 15.95 12.84 -4.35
CA GLY A 44 16.60 13.04 -3.06
C GLY A 44 17.35 11.79 -2.58
N ALA A 45 16.75 10.61 -2.68
CA ALA A 45 17.39 9.35 -2.32
C ALA A 45 18.64 9.09 -3.18
N MET A 46 18.52 9.28 -4.50
CA MET A 46 19.63 9.12 -5.44
C MET A 46 20.76 10.13 -5.16
N TYR A 47 20.42 11.37 -4.82
CA TYR A 47 21.41 12.39 -4.44
C TYR A 47 22.17 11.98 -3.18
N VAL A 48 21.47 11.58 -2.12
CA VAL A 48 22.11 11.11 -0.88
C VAL A 48 23.05 9.92 -1.16
N LEU A 49 22.59 8.95 -1.94
CA LEU A 49 23.42 7.82 -2.34
C LEU A 49 24.66 8.26 -3.13
N ALA A 50 24.49 9.17 -4.09
CA ALA A 50 25.60 9.69 -4.87
C ALA A 50 26.63 10.41 -3.97
N THR A 51 26.18 11.23 -3.01
CA THR A 51 27.07 11.88 -2.03
C THR A 51 27.81 10.86 -1.17
N LEU A 52 27.12 9.84 -0.65
CA LEU A 52 27.75 8.79 0.17
C LEU A 52 28.77 7.95 -0.61
N LEU A 53 28.54 7.78 -1.91
CA LEU A 53 29.45 7.06 -2.81
C LEU A 53 30.55 7.95 -3.40
N GLY A 54 30.56 9.25 -3.10
CA GLY A 54 31.54 10.22 -3.64
C GLY A 54 31.35 10.55 -5.13
N LEU A 55 30.14 10.36 -5.65
CA LEU A 55 29.75 10.62 -7.04
C LEU A 55 29.09 12.00 -7.23
N ALA A 56 28.78 12.71 -6.14
CA ALA A 56 28.16 14.03 -6.11
C ALA A 56 28.98 15.02 -5.28
#